data_AF-A0A938KLB4-F1
#
_entry.id   AF-A0A938KLB4-F1
#
_cell.length_a   1.000
_cell.length_b   1.000
_cell.length_c   1.000
_cell.angle_alpha   90.00
_cell.angle_beta   90.00
_cell.angle_gamma   90.00
#
_symmetry.space_group_name_H-M   'P 1'
#
loop_
_entity.id
_entity.type
_entity.pdbx_description
1 polymer ?
#
loop_
_entity_poly.entity_id
_entity_poly.type
_entity_poly.pdbx_seq_one_letter_code
_entity_poly.pdbx_strand_id
1 'polypeptide(L)' 'MVERLFLSPAHNFVGHHGGPAGTEPTIEVDALECVAGRGVRGDRFF' A
#
# COMPACT_ATOMS: atom_id res chain seq x y z
N MET A 1 -4.87 0.28 18.89
CA MET A 1 -4.98 -1.04 18.25
C MET A 1 -5.00 -0.81 16.75
N VAL A 2 -4.44 -1.72 15.95
CA VAL A 2 -4.54 -1.63 14.48
C VAL A 2 -5.82 -2.36 14.08
N GLU A 3 -6.72 -1.68 13.38
CA GLU A 3 -8.05 -2.20 13.05
C GLU A 3 -8.07 -2.96 11.72
N ARG A 4 -7.38 -2.44 10.70
CA ARG A 4 -7.33 -3.02 9.35
C ARG A 4 -6.00 -2.70 8.67
N LEU A 5 -5.57 -3.60 7.79
CA LEU A 5 -4.36 -3.44 6.99
C LEU A 5 -4.72 -3.55 5.52
N PHE A 6 -4.10 -2.68 4.71
CA PHE A 6 -4.37 -2.58 3.28
C PHE A 6 -3.06 -2.47 2.52
N LEU A 7 -2.91 -3.32 1.49
CA LEU A 7 -1.82 -3.27 0.54
C LEU A 7 -2.32 -2.62 -0.76
N SER A 8 -1.61 -1.62 -1.28
CA SER A 8 -1.94 -0.98 -2.57
C SER A 8 -0.84 -1.29 -3.60
N PRO A 9 -0.90 -2.44 -4.29
CA PRO A 9 0.20 -2.91 -5.15
C PRO A 9 0.58 -1.91 -6.25
N ALA A 10 -0.38 -1.11 -6.74
CA ALA A 10 -0.13 -0.15 -7.82
C ALA A 10 0.21 1.27 -7.34
N HIS A 11 0.36 1.51 -6.03
CA HIS A 11 0.65 2.84 -5.49
C HIS A 11 -0.36 3.90 -5.94
N ASN A 12 -1.65 3.65 -5.71
CA ASN A 12 -2.71 4.51 -6.25
C ASN A 12 -2.63 5.99 -5.85
N PHE A 13 -1.84 6.34 -4.83
CA PHE A 13 -1.71 7.71 -4.32
C PHE A 13 -0.42 8.41 -4.72
N VAL A 14 0.61 7.68 -5.16
CA VAL A 14 1.93 8.27 -5.43
C VAL A 14 1.86 9.12 -6.70
N GLY A 15 2.30 10.36 -6.61
CA GLY A 15 2.26 11.31 -7.73
C GLY A 15 0.89 11.94 -8.01
N HIS A 16 -0.15 11.59 -7.26
CA HIS A 16 -1.51 12.10 -7.44
C HIS A 16 -1.90 13.18 -6.41
N HIS A 17 -0.95 14.00 -5.96
CA HIS A 17 -1.23 15.04 -4.95
C HIS A 17 -2.25 16.06 -5.49
N GLY A 18 -3.41 16.16 -4.82
CA GLY A 18 -4.52 17.03 -5.24
C GLY A 18 -5.40 16.48 -6.36
N GLY A 19 -5.12 15.27 -6.84
CA GLY A 19 -5.92 14.56 -7.85
C GLY A 19 -6.62 13.32 -7.29
N PRO A 20 -7.45 12.65 -8.11
CA PRO A 20 -8.03 11.36 -7.75
C PRO A 20 -6.93 10.30 -7.63
N ALA A 21 -7.14 9.32 -6.75
CA ALA A 21 -6.29 8.14 -6.68
C ALA A 21 -6.47 7.24 -7.92
N GLY A 22 -5.47 6.40 -8.19
CA GLY A 22 -5.59 5.30 -9.15
C GLY A 22 -6.68 4.31 -8.74
N THR A 23 -7.14 3.51 -9.71
CA THR A 23 -8.32 2.63 -9.57
C THR A 23 -7.97 1.16 -9.35
N GLU A 24 -6.69 0.80 -9.27
CA GLU A 24 -6.29 -0.59 -9.01
C GLU A 24 -6.77 -1.03 -7.62
N PRO A 25 -7.23 -2.28 -7.42
CA PRO A 25 -7.68 -2.72 -6.11
C PRO A 25 -6.60 -2.57 -5.04
N THR A 26 -7.02 -2.00 -3.92
CA THR A 26 -6.30 -2.13 -2.65
C THR A 26 -6.80 -3.39 -1.95
N ILE A 27 -5.88 -4.21 -1.46
CA ILE A 27 -6.14 -5.54 -0.93
C ILE A 27 -6.11 -5.46 0.59
N GLU A 28 -7.22 -5.80 1.25
CA GLU A 28 -7.24 -5.98 2.70
C GLU A 28 -6.49 -7.27 3.08
N VAL A 29 -5.64 -7.20 4.10
CA VAL A 29 -4.83 -8.33 4.56
C VAL A 29 -4.87 -8.43 6.08
N ASP A 30 -4.75 -9.64 6.61
CA ASP A 30 -4.70 -9.86 8.06
C ASP A 30 -3.34 -9.51 8.66
N ALA A 31 -2.28 -9.54 7.84
CA ALA A 31 -0.92 -9.26 8.24
C ALA A 31 -0.08 -8.76 7.06
N LEU A 32 0.99 -8.02 7.38
CA LEU A 32 1.99 -7.56 6.41
C LEU A 32 3.39 -7.61 7.02
N GLU A 33 4.42 -7.70 6.18
CA GLU A 33 5.83 -7.72 6.61
C GLU A 33 6.49 -6.38 6.33
N CYS A 34 6.83 -5.64 7.40
CA CYS A 34 7.63 -4.43 7.33
C CYS A 34 9.12 -4.76 7.39
N VAL A 35 9.87 -4.43 6.34
CA VAL A 35 11.32 -4.61 6.27
C VAL A 35 12.02 -3.26 6.40
N ALA A 36 12.89 -3.15 7.40
CA ALA A 36 13.59 -1.91 7.72
C ALA A 36 14.37 -1.36 6.51
N GLY A 37 14.14 -0.10 6.17
CA GLY A 37 14.76 0.57 5.02
C GLY A 37 14.23 0.14 3.64
N ARG A 38 13.23 -0.74 3.57
CA ARG A 38 12.69 -1.27 2.30
C ARG A 38 11.17 -1.14 2.14
N GLY A 39 10.43 -0.97 3.24
CA GLY A 39 8.98 -0.84 3.19
C GLY A 39 8.26 -2.17 3.42
N VAL A 40 7.14 -2.41 2.72
CA VAL A 40 6.27 -3.56 2.95
C VAL A 40 6.46 -4.60 1.86
N ARG A 41 6.69 -5.87 2.22
CA ARG A 41 6.80 -6.95 1.23
C ARG A 41 5.48 -7.11 0.45
N GLY A 42 5.57 -7.21 -0.88
CA GLY A 42 4.41 -7.32 -1.77
C GLY A 42 3.91 -5.97 -2.28
N ASP A 43 4.45 -4.87 -1.79
CA ASP A 43 4.29 -3.55 -2.36
C ASP A 43 5.20 -3.38 -3.60
N ARG A 44 4.78 -2.58 -4.58
CA ARG A 44 5.55 -2.37 -5.82
C ARG A 44 6.92 -1.70 -5.63
N PHE A 45 7.17 -0.97 -4.53
CA PHE A 45 8.46 -0.33 -4.27
C PHE A 45 9.39 -1.16 -3.36
N PHE A 46 9.00 -2.39 -3.01
CA PHE A 46 9.81 -3.32 -2.21
C PHE A 46 11.03 -3.92 -2.96
#